data_AF-A0A5A9W624-F1
#
_entry.id   AF-A0A5A9W624-F1
#
_cell.length_a   1.000
_cell.length_b   1.000
_cell.length_c   1.000
_cell.angle_alpha   90.00
_cell.angle_beta   90.00
_cell.angle_gamma   90.00
#
_symmetry.space_group_name_H-M   'P 1'
#
loop_
_entity.id
_entity.type
_entity.pdbx_description
1 polymer ?
#
loop_
_entity_poly.entity_id
_entity_poly.type
_entity_poly.pdbx_seq_one_letter_code
_entity_poly.pdbx_strand_id
1 'polypeptide(L)'
;MQSYLASQLESLGALYLEALERQSHPEPYVTAHALVHRQLMPSAEVLARMVAEEPKLLAARAYDLIEDPKEIEQPSVGAIIYSNIFASALEGLLVIAVKHGWLQADETGQILVAAEELDKIEPVQYTDFSLAPPVLGHQQSRLSRLFQTAEEAFVERLNSEPHQAYALALQMASEHTLLTPDELGPLLQESPILLALRQDERLDPEVLGDNPPAGLIVGLHLTQLLLQQLLDIAEEMGALALDASGEIILPESDEDNPTVH
;
A
#
# COMPACT_ATOMS: atom_id res chain seq x y z
N MET A 1 -20.85 13.36 -6.77
CA MET A 1 -19.49 13.86 -7.11
C MET A 1 -18.75 12.65 -7.66
N GLN A 2 -18.35 12.66 -8.93
CA GLN A 2 -17.66 11.54 -9.56
C GLN A 2 -16.19 11.54 -9.07
N SER A 3 -15.65 10.39 -8.67
CA SER A 3 -14.26 10.29 -8.23
C SER A 3 -13.31 10.57 -9.41
N TYR A 4 -12.10 11.03 -9.11
CA TYR A 4 -11.07 11.27 -10.12
C TYR A 4 -10.79 10.00 -10.92
N LEU A 5 -10.64 8.86 -10.25
CA LEU A 5 -10.42 7.56 -10.88
C LEU A 5 -11.57 7.20 -11.84
N ALA A 6 -12.83 7.33 -11.42
CA ALA A 6 -13.98 7.04 -12.28
C ALA A 6 -13.98 7.92 -13.55
N SER A 7 -13.61 9.19 -13.43
CA SER A 7 -13.50 10.08 -14.61
C SER A 7 -12.37 9.66 -15.57
N GLN A 8 -11.24 9.18 -15.03
CA GLN A 8 -10.12 8.70 -15.84
C GLN A 8 -10.49 7.41 -16.59
N LEU A 9 -11.17 6.47 -15.93
CA LEU A 9 -11.64 5.22 -16.54
C LEU A 9 -12.67 5.47 -17.66
N GLU A 10 -13.58 6.43 -17.47
CA GLU A 10 -14.55 6.79 -18.51
C GLU A 10 -13.88 7.41 -19.74
N SER A 11 -12.94 8.33 -19.54
CA SER A 11 -12.13 8.92 -20.61
C SER A 11 -11.32 7.86 -21.37
N LEU A 12 -10.79 6.88 -20.65
CA LEU A 12 -10.01 5.78 -21.23
C LEU A 12 -10.82 4.96 -22.22
N GLY A 13 -12.08 4.64 -21.89
CA GLY A 13 -12.98 3.90 -22.78
C GLY A 13 -13.23 4.63 -24.11
N ALA A 14 -13.42 5.95 -24.06
CA ALA A 14 -13.60 6.76 -25.27
C ALA A 14 -12.35 6.78 -26.15
N LEU A 15 -11.17 6.97 -25.53
CA LEU A 15 -9.88 6.96 -26.23
C LEU A 15 -9.58 5.60 -26.87
N TYR A 16 -9.96 4.52 -26.18
CA TYR A 16 -9.76 3.15 -26.67
C TYR A 16 -10.58 2.86 -27.92
N LEU A 17 -11.86 3.24 -27.92
CA LEU A 17 -12.73 3.12 -29.10
C LEU A 17 -12.18 3.91 -30.29
N GLU A 18 -11.81 5.18 -30.06
CA GLU A 18 -11.23 6.04 -31.10
C GLU A 18 -9.92 5.45 -31.67
N ALA A 19 -9.10 4.82 -30.82
CA ALA A 19 -7.85 4.21 -31.23
C ALA A 19 -8.07 2.97 -32.11
N LEU A 20 -9.04 2.11 -31.79
CA LEU A 20 -9.30 0.87 -32.53
C LEU A 20 -10.11 1.10 -33.81
N GLU A 21 -11.05 2.05 -33.82
CA GLU A 21 -11.82 2.38 -35.03
C GLU A 21 -10.96 2.94 -36.16
N ARG A 22 -9.79 3.52 -35.84
CA ARG A 22 -8.82 4.02 -36.83
C ARG A 22 -7.92 2.95 -37.42
N GLN A 23 -7.87 1.76 -36.83
CA GLN A 23 -6.98 0.68 -37.28
C GLN A 23 -7.69 -0.22 -38.29
N SER A 24 -6.99 -0.59 -39.37
CA SER A 24 -7.51 -1.54 -40.36
C SER A 24 -7.47 -2.99 -39.87
N HIS A 25 -6.52 -3.29 -38.98
CA HIS A 25 -6.41 -4.55 -38.25
C HIS A 25 -6.30 -4.19 -36.76
N PRO A 26 -7.42 -4.21 -36.02
CA PRO A 26 -7.40 -3.83 -34.61
C PRO A 26 -6.61 -4.86 -33.81
N GLU A 27 -5.67 -4.39 -32.99
CA GLU A 27 -4.94 -5.17 -31.97
C GLU A 27 -5.45 -4.72 -30.60
N PRO A 28 -6.59 -5.27 -30.12
CA PRO A 28 -7.33 -4.71 -29.00
C PRO A 28 -6.56 -4.83 -27.69
N TYR A 29 -5.84 -5.95 -27.48
CA TYR A 29 -5.12 -6.16 -26.25
C TYR A 29 -3.91 -5.23 -26.16
N VAL A 30 -3.08 -5.18 -27.20
CA VAL A 30 -1.89 -4.31 -27.24
C VAL A 30 -2.30 -2.85 -27.09
N THR A 31 -3.35 -2.43 -27.79
CA THR A 31 -3.87 -1.06 -27.70
C THR A 31 -4.39 -0.75 -26.30
N ALA A 32 -5.12 -1.67 -25.67
CA ALA A 32 -5.63 -1.49 -24.32
C ALA A 32 -4.50 -1.37 -23.30
N HIS A 33 -3.56 -2.33 -23.30
CA HIS A 33 -2.42 -2.38 -22.38
C HIS A 33 -1.59 -1.09 -22.45
N ALA A 34 -1.17 -0.68 -23.65
CA ALA A 34 -0.40 0.54 -23.85
C ALA A 34 -1.18 1.81 -23.46
N LEU A 35 -2.49 1.85 -23.74
CA LEU A 35 -3.32 3.01 -23.41
C LEU A 35 -3.52 3.16 -21.90
N VAL A 36 -3.79 2.05 -21.21
CA VAL A 36 -3.98 2.03 -19.75
C VAL A 36 -2.69 2.50 -19.07
N HIS A 37 -1.52 1.96 -19.43
CA HIS A 37 -0.26 2.42 -18.84
C HIS A 37 -0.01 3.90 -19.08
N ARG A 38 -0.14 4.35 -20.34
CA ARG A 38 0.16 5.73 -20.71
C ARG A 38 -0.76 6.75 -20.04
N GLN A 39 -2.03 6.40 -19.82
CA GLN A 39 -3.03 7.35 -19.29
C GLN A 39 -3.23 7.23 -17.78
N LEU A 40 -3.09 6.03 -17.21
CA LEU A 40 -3.38 5.79 -15.79
C LEU A 40 -2.15 5.66 -14.90
N MET A 41 -0.92 5.58 -15.42
CA MET A 41 0.28 5.56 -14.56
C MET A 41 0.35 6.84 -13.72
N PRO A 42 0.11 6.77 -12.39
CA PRO A 42 -0.03 7.96 -11.57
C PRO A 42 1.32 8.37 -10.98
N SER A 43 1.47 9.66 -10.65
CA SER A 43 2.48 10.07 -9.68
C SER A 43 2.08 9.58 -8.27
N ALA A 44 3.01 9.59 -7.31
CA ALA A 44 2.72 9.21 -5.93
C ALA A 44 1.58 10.04 -5.32
N GLU A 45 1.54 11.36 -5.57
CA GLU A 45 0.50 12.26 -5.07
C GLU A 45 -0.86 11.96 -5.71
N VAL A 46 -0.87 11.66 -7.00
CA VAL A 46 -2.10 11.30 -7.72
C VAL A 46 -2.65 9.98 -7.20
N LEU A 47 -1.80 8.97 -7.00
CA LEU A 47 -2.24 7.69 -6.45
C LEU A 47 -2.74 7.84 -5.02
N ALA A 48 -2.03 8.59 -4.17
CA ALA A 48 -2.45 8.86 -2.81
C ALA A 48 -3.80 9.58 -2.76
N ARG A 49 -4.05 10.53 -3.68
CA ARG A 49 -5.36 11.17 -3.83
C ARG A 49 -6.44 10.16 -4.25
N MET A 50 -6.16 9.27 -5.21
CA MET A 50 -7.12 8.23 -5.61
C MET A 50 -7.50 7.35 -4.42
N VAL A 51 -6.53 6.96 -3.59
CA VAL A 51 -6.78 6.16 -2.38
C VAL A 51 -7.60 6.94 -1.35
N ALA A 52 -7.33 8.24 -1.16
CA ALA A 52 -8.14 9.07 -0.25
C ALA A 52 -9.59 9.25 -0.73
N GLU A 53 -9.82 9.29 -2.05
CA GLU A 53 -11.17 9.33 -2.63
C GLU A 53 -11.86 7.94 -2.64
N GLU A 54 -11.09 6.86 -2.79
CA GLU A 54 -11.56 5.46 -2.83
C GLU A 54 -10.73 4.52 -1.92
N PRO A 55 -10.95 4.55 -0.59
CA PRO A 55 -10.12 3.80 0.37
C PRO A 55 -10.09 2.28 0.19
N LYS A 56 -11.14 1.71 -0.41
CA LYS A 56 -11.21 0.29 -0.82
C LYS A 56 -10.05 -0.16 -1.71
N LEU A 57 -9.34 0.76 -2.38
CA LEU A 57 -8.11 0.47 -3.12
C LEU A 57 -7.02 -0.14 -2.23
N LEU A 58 -7.03 0.11 -0.91
CA LEU A 58 -6.10 -0.50 0.05
C LEU A 58 -6.32 -1.99 0.27
N ALA A 59 -7.43 -2.55 -0.22
CA ALA A 59 -7.66 -4.00 -0.23
C ALA A 59 -6.93 -4.70 -1.40
N ALA A 60 -6.28 -3.94 -2.28
CA ALA A 60 -5.49 -4.46 -3.40
C ALA A 60 -4.38 -5.41 -2.94
N ARG A 61 -4.08 -6.42 -3.77
CA ARG A 61 -3.09 -7.48 -3.52
C ARG A 61 -2.23 -7.69 -4.74
N ALA A 62 -0.95 -8.03 -4.55
CA ALA A 62 0.01 -8.15 -5.64
C ALA A 62 -0.37 -9.27 -6.63
N TYR A 63 -0.48 -10.51 -6.13
CA TYR A 63 -0.65 -11.72 -6.93
C TYR A 63 0.34 -11.73 -8.12
N ASP A 64 -0.07 -12.25 -9.27
CA ASP A 64 0.72 -12.25 -10.51
C ASP A 64 0.46 -10.99 -11.37
N LEU A 65 -0.02 -9.90 -10.77
CA LEU A 65 -0.40 -8.68 -11.50
C LEU A 65 0.75 -7.70 -11.69
N ILE A 66 1.87 -7.90 -10.99
CA ILE A 66 3.01 -6.98 -11.05
C ILE A 66 3.83 -7.28 -12.31
N GLU A 67 3.91 -6.31 -13.21
CA GLU A 67 4.62 -6.43 -14.49
C GLU A 67 6.00 -5.75 -14.48
N ASP A 68 6.25 -4.76 -13.62
CA ASP A 68 7.55 -4.08 -13.55
C ASP A 68 8.61 -5.02 -12.95
N PRO A 69 9.69 -5.35 -13.68
CA PRO A 69 10.76 -6.21 -13.19
C PRO A 69 11.37 -5.81 -11.85
N LYS A 70 11.36 -4.51 -11.50
CA LYS A 70 11.88 -4.02 -10.21
C LYS A 70 10.94 -4.26 -9.04
N GLU A 71 9.66 -4.49 -9.31
CA GLU A 71 8.62 -4.62 -8.29
C GLU A 71 8.13 -6.07 -8.14
N ILE A 72 8.46 -6.98 -9.07
CA ILE A 72 7.98 -8.39 -9.05
C ILE A 72 8.32 -9.11 -7.74
N GLU A 73 9.58 -9.04 -7.29
CA GLU A 73 10.02 -9.83 -6.13
C GLU A 73 9.50 -9.28 -4.81
N GLN A 74 9.46 -7.97 -4.68
CA GLN A 74 9.08 -7.30 -3.43
C GLN A 74 8.30 -6.02 -3.74
N PRO A 75 7.02 -6.10 -4.10
CA PRO A 75 6.29 -4.93 -4.59
C PRO A 75 6.03 -3.91 -3.48
N SER A 76 6.10 -2.63 -3.87
CA SER A 76 5.68 -1.51 -3.04
C SER A 76 4.15 -1.41 -2.98
N VAL A 77 3.63 -0.80 -1.92
CA VAL A 77 2.20 -0.51 -1.74
C VAL A 77 1.63 0.21 -2.97
N GLY A 78 2.36 1.18 -3.52
CA GLY A 78 1.98 1.89 -4.73
C GLY A 78 1.90 0.98 -5.95
N ALA A 79 2.88 0.10 -6.16
CA ALA A 79 2.88 -0.88 -7.24
C ALA A 79 1.71 -1.87 -7.13
N ILE A 80 1.38 -2.33 -5.92
CA ILE A 80 0.24 -3.23 -5.65
C ILE A 80 -1.08 -2.56 -6.06
N ILE A 81 -1.31 -1.34 -5.55
CA ILE A 81 -2.55 -0.61 -5.83
C ILE A 81 -2.66 -0.29 -7.33
N TYR A 82 -1.58 0.20 -7.93
CA TYR A 82 -1.53 0.51 -9.34
C TYR A 82 -1.86 -0.71 -10.21
N SER A 83 -1.25 -1.86 -9.94
CA SER A 83 -1.44 -3.07 -10.76
C SER A 83 -2.89 -3.58 -10.68
N ASN A 84 -3.56 -3.40 -9.54
CA ASN A 84 -4.98 -3.73 -9.42
C ASN A 84 -5.89 -2.77 -10.20
N ILE A 85 -5.57 -1.46 -10.17
CA ILE A 85 -6.27 -0.46 -11.00
C ILE A 85 -6.06 -0.77 -12.48
N PHE A 86 -4.81 -1.08 -12.86
CA PHE A 86 -4.41 -1.43 -14.21
C PHE A 86 -5.17 -2.65 -14.72
N ALA A 87 -5.14 -3.77 -13.98
CA ALA A 87 -5.82 -5.00 -14.35
C ALA A 87 -7.34 -4.78 -14.52
N SER A 88 -7.97 -4.05 -13.59
CA SER A 88 -9.40 -3.73 -13.66
C SER A 88 -9.75 -2.86 -14.87
N ALA A 89 -8.91 -1.86 -15.18
CA ALA A 89 -9.10 -0.99 -16.32
C ALA A 89 -8.90 -1.75 -17.64
N LEU A 90 -7.87 -2.59 -17.72
CA LEU A 90 -7.57 -3.44 -18.85
C LEU A 90 -8.74 -4.39 -19.13
N GLU A 91 -9.21 -5.12 -18.13
CA GLU A 91 -10.38 -6.01 -18.24
C GLU A 91 -11.61 -5.25 -18.76
N GLY A 92 -11.87 -4.06 -18.22
CA GLY A 92 -12.96 -3.20 -18.69
C GLY A 92 -12.88 -2.84 -20.18
N LEU A 93 -11.68 -2.52 -20.68
CA LEU A 93 -11.45 -2.24 -22.10
C LEU A 93 -11.59 -3.51 -22.97
N LEU A 94 -11.11 -4.66 -22.50
CA LEU A 94 -11.25 -5.92 -23.23
C LEU A 94 -12.72 -6.34 -23.35
N VAL A 95 -13.54 -6.10 -22.32
CA VAL A 95 -15.00 -6.29 -22.41
C VAL A 95 -15.63 -5.41 -23.48
N ILE A 96 -15.15 -4.17 -23.67
CA ILE A 96 -15.60 -3.31 -24.78
C ILE A 96 -15.21 -3.93 -26.12
N ALA A 97 -13.99 -4.44 -26.26
CA ALA A 97 -13.56 -5.10 -27.50
C ALA A 97 -14.37 -6.34 -27.85
N VAL A 98 -14.77 -7.15 -26.85
CA VAL A 98 -15.69 -8.28 -27.05
C VAL A 98 -17.05 -7.80 -27.54
N LYS A 99 -17.61 -6.73 -26.95
CA LYS A 99 -18.91 -6.14 -27.38
C LYS A 99 -18.89 -5.63 -28.82
N HIS A 100 -17.75 -5.12 -29.28
CA HIS A 100 -17.55 -4.64 -30.64
C HIS A 100 -17.13 -5.76 -31.62
N GLY A 101 -16.97 -6.99 -31.15
CA GLY A 101 -16.62 -8.15 -31.97
C GLY A 101 -15.15 -8.20 -32.40
N TRP A 102 -14.28 -7.43 -31.76
CA TRP A 102 -12.83 -7.46 -32.02
C TRP A 102 -12.13 -8.59 -31.27
N LEU A 103 -12.64 -8.98 -30.11
CA LEU A 103 -12.20 -10.15 -29.34
C LEU A 103 -13.36 -11.13 -29.14
N GLN A 104 -13.02 -12.37 -28.83
CA GLN A 104 -13.98 -13.41 -28.48
C GLN A 104 -13.80 -13.80 -27.02
N ALA A 105 -14.88 -14.24 -26.38
CA ALA A 105 -14.82 -14.91 -25.09
C ALA A 105 -15.12 -16.40 -25.28
N ASP A 106 -14.46 -17.25 -24.51
CA ASP A 106 -14.71 -18.69 -24.51
C ASP A 106 -15.99 -19.06 -23.74
N GLU A 107 -16.28 -20.36 -23.64
CA GLU A 107 -17.45 -20.89 -22.94
C GLU A 107 -17.45 -20.61 -21.43
N THR A 108 -16.28 -20.28 -20.86
CA THR A 108 -16.11 -19.96 -19.44
C THR A 108 -16.14 -18.44 -19.17
N GLY A 109 -16.24 -17.63 -20.23
CA GLY A 109 -16.20 -16.18 -20.15
C GLY A 109 -14.80 -15.58 -20.14
N GLN A 110 -13.75 -16.38 -20.37
CA GLN A 110 -12.38 -15.89 -20.51
C GLN A 110 -12.18 -15.27 -21.89
N ILE A 111 -11.58 -14.08 -21.91
CA ILE A 111 -11.32 -13.34 -23.15
C ILE A 111 -10.12 -13.99 -23.85
N LEU A 112 -10.32 -14.39 -25.11
CA LEU A 112 -9.30 -15.00 -25.94
C LEU A 112 -8.47 -13.92 -26.61
N VAL A 113 -7.19 -13.85 -26.25
CA VAL A 113 -6.20 -12.94 -26.82
C VAL A 113 -5.23 -13.73 -27.70
N ALA A 114 -4.90 -13.18 -28.87
CA ALA A 114 -3.93 -13.80 -29.77
C ALA A 114 -2.52 -13.81 -29.17
N ALA A 115 -1.79 -14.91 -29.29
CA ALA A 115 -0.42 -15.01 -28.77
C ALA A 115 0.51 -13.97 -29.40
N GLU A 116 0.28 -13.65 -30.69
CA GLU A 116 1.02 -12.63 -31.42
C GLU A 116 0.80 -11.21 -30.88
N GLU A 117 -0.30 -10.95 -30.17
CA GLU A 117 -0.51 -9.69 -29.46
C GLU A 117 0.23 -9.67 -28.13
N LEU A 118 0.25 -10.79 -27.39
CA LEU A 118 0.98 -10.90 -26.12
C LEU A 118 2.49 -10.72 -26.32
N ASP A 119 3.04 -11.24 -27.43
CA ASP A 119 4.46 -11.10 -27.77
C ASP A 119 4.88 -9.64 -28.09
N LYS A 120 3.92 -8.74 -28.32
CA LYS A 120 4.18 -7.32 -28.66
C LYS A 120 4.12 -6.38 -27.45
N ILE A 121 3.82 -6.90 -26.26
CA ILE A 121 3.75 -6.08 -25.06
C ILE A 121 5.14 -5.54 -24.73
N GLU A 122 5.26 -4.21 -24.65
CA GLU A 122 6.49 -3.57 -24.22
C GLU A 122 6.65 -3.70 -22.69
N PRO A 123 7.88 -3.91 -22.19
CA PRO A 123 8.13 -3.90 -20.75
C PRO A 123 7.72 -2.57 -20.14
N VAL A 124 7.05 -2.66 -18.99
CA VAL A 124 6.50 -1.48 -18.30
C VAL A 124 7.45 -1.07 -17.19
N GLN A 125 7.55 0.24 -16.96
CA GLN A 125 8.21 0.79 -15.80
C GLN A 125 7.21 1.57 -14.97
N TYR A 126 7.18 1.26 -13.68
CA TYR A 126 6.31 1.91 -12.72
C TYR A 126 6.90 3.24 -12.23
N THR A 127 6.03 4.13 -11.78
CA THR A 127 6.45 5.29 -11.01
C THR A 127 7.22 4.81 -9.79
N ASP A 128 8.42 5.35 -9.58
CA ASP A 128 9.16 5.11 -8.34
C ASP A 128 8.52 5.92 -7.19
N PHE A 129 7.70 5.23 -6.39
CA PHE A 129 6.98 5.84 -5.27
C PHE A 129 7.91 6.29 -4.13
N SER A 130 9.18 5.85 -4.10
CA SER A 130 10.17 6.29 -3.11
C SER A 130 10.66 7.72 -3.34
N LEU A 131 10.45 8.25 -4.55
CA LEU A 131 10.83 9.61 -4.92
C LEU A 131 9.73 10.64 -4.63
N ALA A 132 8.68 10.24 -3.91
CA ALA A 132 7.60 11.13 -3.53
C ALA A 132 8.16 12.34 -2.75
N PRO A 133 7.91 13.58 -3.19
CA PRO A 133 8.37 14.76 -2.47
C PRO A 133 7.69 14.84 -1.10
N PRO A 134 8.40 15.30 -0.06
CA PRO A 134 7.79 15.52 1.23
C PRO A 134 6.73 16.63 1.11
N VAL A 135 5.50 16.34 1.53
CA VAL A 135 4.44 17.35 1.61
C VAL A 135 4.62 18.12 2.91
N LEU A 136 5.43 19.18 2.85
CA LEU A 136 5.70 20.04 3.99
C LEU A 136 4.54 21.02 4.20
N GLY A 137 3.58 20.62 5.04
CA GLY A 137 2.53 21.51 5.54
C GLY A 137 3.00 22.37 6.72
N HIS A 138 2.39 23.54 6.90
CA HIS A 138 2.59 24.36 8.11
C HIS A 138 1.80 23.86 9.33
N GLN A 139 0.97 22.82 9.17
CA GLN A 139 0.18 22.20 10.22
C GLN A 139 0.77 20.85 10.60
N GLN A 140 0.58 20.46 11.86
CA GLN A 140 1.00 19.15 12.35
C GLN A 140 0.29 18.04 11.56
N SER A 141 1.09 17.13 10.98
CA SER A 141 0.57 16.01 10.20
C SER A 141 -0.36 15.13 11.07
N ARG A 142 -1.30 14.43 10.43
CA ARG A 142 -2.15 13.45 11.13
C ARG A 142 -1.33 12.34 11.75
N LEU A 143 -0.30 11.87 11.04
CA LEU A 143 0.60 10.83 11.54
C LEU A 143 1.31 11.29 12.82
N SER A 144 1.83 12.52 12.83
CA SER A 144 2.47 13.09 14.03
C SER A 144 1.50 13.25 15.19
N ARG A 145 0.23 13.61 14.93
CA ARG A 145 -0.79 13.69 15.99
C ARG A 145 -1.13 12.30 16.55
N LEU A 146 -1.26 11.30 15.69
CA LEU A 146 -1.49 9.92 16.09
C LEU A 146 -0.38 9.42 17.00
N PHE A 147 0.88 9.63 16.61
CA PHE A 147 2.05 9.19 17.36
C PHE A 147 2.14 9.94 18.70
N GLN A 148 1.99 11.27 18.68
CA GLN A 148 1.97 12.06 19.91
C GLN A 148 0.89 11.60 20.89
N THR A 149 -0.30 11.26 20.41
CA THR A 149 -1.41 10.81 21.26
C THR A 149 -1.08 9.48 21.92
N ALA A 150 -0.47 8.56 21.17
CA ALA A 150 -0.01 7.28 21.70
C ALA A 150 1.14 7.44 22.70
N GLU A 151 2.09 8.33 22.44
CA GLU A 151 3.19 8.65 23.34
C GLU A 151 2.68 9.23 24.66
N GLU A 152 1.77 10.20 24.62
CA GLU A 152 1.20 10.81 25.83
C GLU A 152 0.47 9.77 26.69
N ALA A 153 -0.35 8.92 26.06
CA ALA A 153 -1.04 7.83 26.74
C ALA A 153 -0.08 6.77 27.30
N PHE A 154 0.99 6.46 26.56
CA PHE A 154 2.02 5.53 26.98
C PHE A 154 2.76 6.04 28.22
N VAL A 155 3.25 7.28 28.20
CA VAL A 155 3.98 7.89 29.31
C VAL A 155 3.12 7.97 30.57
N GLU A 156 1.83 8.32 30.44
CA GLU A 156 0.91 8.37 31.59
C GLU A 156 0.79 7.00 32.28
N ARG A 157 0.64 5.92 31.49
CA ARG A 157 0.51 4.55 32.02
C ARG A 157 1.83 3.99 32.52
N LEU A 158 2.94 4.29 31.83
CA LEU A 158 4.28 3.85 32.21
C LEU A 158 4.69 4.39 33.58
N ASN A 159 4.32 5.62 33.91
CA ASN A 159 4.58 6.20 35.23
C ASN A 159 3.90 5.43 36.38
N SER A 160 2.81 4.72 36.10
CA SER A 160 2.09 3.91 37.09
C SER A 160 2.58 2.46 37.13
N GLU A 161 2.98 1.91 35.97
CA GLU A 161 3.32 0.49 35.80
C GLU A 161 4.63 0.30 34.99
N PRO A 162 5.79 0.79 35.48
CA PRO A 162 7.03 0.82 34.71
C PRO A 162 7.57 -0.57 34.36
N HIS A 163 7.24 -1.59 35.16
CA HIS A 163 7.65 -2.97 34.95
C HIS A 163 6.99 -3.61 33.71
N GLN A 164 5.92 -3.03 33.16
CA GLN A 164 5.22 -3.58 31.99
C GLN A 164 5.59 -2.85 30.69
N ALA A 165 6.69 -2.09 30.67
CA ALA A 165 7.06 -1.19 29.58
C ALA A 165 6.92 -1.81 28.17
N TYR A 166 7.46 -3.01 27.96
CA TYR A 166 7.39 -3.69 26.67
C TYR A 166 5.96 -4.10 26.28
N ALA A 167 5.23 -4.75 27.19
CA ALA A 167 3.86 -5.19 26.93
C ALA A 167 2.92 -3.99 26.71
N LEU A 168 3.12 -2.92 27.47
CA LEU A 168 2.40 -1.66 27.32
C LEU A 168 2.72 -1.00 25.98
N ALA A 169 3.97 -0.98 25.55
CA ALA A 169 4.37 -0.40 24.26
C ALA A 169 3.72 -1.18 23.10
N LEU A 170 3.73 -2.52 23.16
CA LEU A 170 3.06 -3.37 22.18
C LEU A 170 1.55 -3.12 22.12
N GLN A 171 0.91 -3.02 23.29
CA GLN A 171 -0.51 -2.70 23.39
C GLN A 171 -0.81 -1.32 22.79
N MET A 172 -0.10 -0.28 23.21
CA MET A 172 -0.32 1.09 22.75
C MET A 172 -0.07 1.24 21.25
N ALA A 173 1.00 0.62 20.74
CA ALA A 173 1.28 0.59 19.31
C ALA A 173 0.09 -0.02 18.56
N SER A 174 -0.33 -1.22 18.94
CA SER A 174 -1.44 -1.93 18.29
C SER A 174 -2.77 -1.16 18.35
N GLU A 175 -3.10 -0.55 19.49
CA GLU A 175 -4.36 0.20 19.66
C GLU A 175 -4.41 1.46 18.79
N HIS A 176 -3.28 2.15 18.60
CA HIS A 176 -3.24 3.41 17.87
C HIS A 176 -2.97 3.26 16.37
N THR A 177 -2.46 2.11 15.91
CA THR A 177 -2.13 1.86 14.49
C THR A 177 -3.08 0.89 13.78
N LEU A 178 -4.11 0.37 14.46
CA LEU A 178 -5.18 -0.41 13.84
C LEU A 178 -6.11 0.50 13.03
N LEU A 179 -5.60 0.98 11.89
CA LEU A 179 -6.26 1.96 11.05
C LEU A 179 -7.13 1.27 9.99
N THR A 180 -8.35 1.77 9.86
CA THR A 180 -9.25 1.40 8.76
C THR A 180 -8.74 2.00 7.44
N PRO A 181 -9.16 1.46 6.28
CA PRO A 181 -8.84 2.07 4.99
C PRO A 181 -9.21 3.56 4.92
N ASP A 182 -10.38 3.94 5.46
CA ASP A 182 -10.86 5.32 5.48
C ASP A 182 -9.95 6.26 6.32
N GLU A 183 -9.24 5.73 7.31
CA GLU A 183 -8.26 6.47 8.11
C GLU A 183 -6.88 6.51 7.44
N LEU A 184 -6.49 5.43 6.76
CA LEU A 184 -5.22 5.34 6.02
C LEU A 184 -5.20 6.23 4.77
N GLY A 185 -6.31 6.36 4.05
CA GLY A 185 -6.37 7.16 2.82
C GLY A 185 -5.89 8.61 3.01
N PRO A 186 -6.42 9.36 3.99
CA PRO A 186 -5.93 10.70 4.33
C PRO A 186 -4.44 10.73 4.73
N LEU A 187 -3.93 9.71 5.42
CA LEU A 187 -2.50 9.63 5.78
C LEU A 187 -1.62 9.50 4.54
N LEU A 188 -2.01 8.64 3.60
CA LEU A 188 -1.31 8.49 2.33
C LEU A 188 -1.31 9.78 1.53
N GLN A 189 -2.42 10.53 1.55
CA GLN A 189 -2.51 11.83 0.88
C GLN A 189 -1.59 12.88 1.51
N GLU A 190 -1.45 12.89 2.84
CA GLU A 190 -0.50 13.76 3.56
C GLU A 190 0.95 13.29 3.43
N SER A 191 1.19 12.01 3.23
CA SER A 191 2.52 11.41 3.14
C SER A 191 2.58 10.34 2.04
N PRO A 192 2.64 10.75 0.75
CA PRO A 192 2.66 9.81 -0.37
C PRO A 192 3.86 8.86 -0.37
N ILE A 193 4.92 9.18 0.38
CA ILE A 193 6.08 8.30 0.60
C ILE A 193 5.69 6.95 1.22
N LEU A 194 4.56 6.89 1.94
CA LEU A 194 4.03 5.64 2.49
C LEU A 194 3.63 4.63 1.40
N LEU A 195 3.43 5.08 0.16
CA LEU A 195 3.22 4.19 -1.00
C LEU A 195 4.50 3.43 -1.38
N ALA A 196 5.67 3.88 -0.94
CA ALA A 196 6.94 3.20 -1.17
C ALA A 196 7.20 2.04 -0.20
N LEU A 197 6.38 1.90 0.84
CA LEU A 197 6.51 0.81 1.81
C LEU A 197 6.35 -0.53 1.11
N ARG A 198 7.12 -1.52 1.57
CA ARG A 198 7.14 -2.89 1.03
C ARG A 198 6.77 -3.86 2.15
N GLN A 199 6.40 -5.08 1.82
CA GLN A 199 6.22 -6.10 2.86
C GLN A 199 7.55 -6.36 3.58
N ASP A 200 7.51 -6.30 4.91
CA ASP A 200 8.66 -6.65 5.74
C ASP A 200 8.85 -8.18 5.73
N GLU A 201 10.01 -8.63 5.26
CA GLU A 201 10.39 -10.05 5.17
C GLU A 201 10.51 -10.71 6.55
N ARG A 202 10.61 -9.92 7.62
CA ARG A 202 10.71 -10.40 9.00
C ARG A 202 9.36 -10.81 9.58
N LEU A 203 8.26 -10.47 8.93
CA LEU A 203 6.93 -10.81 9.40
C LEU A 203 6.54 -12.21 8.93
N ASP A 204 5.98 -12.99 9.86
CA ASP A 204 5.62 -14.38 9.62
C ASP A 204 4.54 -14.50 8.50
N PRO A 205 4.87 -15.17 7.37
CA PRO A 205 3.92 -15.40 6.28
C PRO A 205 2.68 -16.18 6.72
N GLU A 206 2.76 -17.02 7.76
CA GLU A 206 1.62 -17.78 8.27
C GLU A 206 0.55 -16.87 8.91
N VAL A 207 0.96 -15.69 9.39
CA VAL A 207 0.07 -14.72 10.06
C VAL A 207 -0.55 -13.74 9.07
N LEU A 208 0.19 -13.35 8.02
CA LEU A 208 -0.23 -12.33 7.05
C LEU A 208 -0.74 -12.89 5.72
N GLY A 209 -0.40 -14.15 5.44
CA GLY A 209 -0.56 -14.80 4.14
C GLY A 209 0.51 -14.37 3.14
N ASP A 210 0.66 -15.16 2.07
CA ASP A 210 1.68 -14.96 1.03
C ASP A 210 1.50 -13.68 0.20
N ASN A 211 0.39 -12.96 0.37
CA ASN A 211 0.04 -11.80 -0.43
C ASN A 211 -0.88 -10.84 0.34
N PRO A 212 -0.35 -10.11 1.33
CA PRO A 212 -1.15 -9.23 2.18
C PRO A 212 -1.76 -8.06 1.40
N PRO A 213 -2.92 -7.53 1.83
CA PRO A 213 -3.47 -6.31 1.26
C PRO A 213 -2.53 -5.11 1.45
N ALA A 214 -2.52 -4.19 0.48
CA ALA A 214 -1.67 -2.99 0.50
C ALA A 214 -1.83 -2.15 1.79
N GLY A 215 -3.05 -1.98 2.28
CA GLY A 215 -3.30 -1.25 3.53
C GLY A 215 -2.73 -1.92 4.78
N LEU A 216 -2.66 -3.26 4.78
CA LEU A 216 -2.08 -4.01 5.89
C LEU A 216 -0.57 -3.77 5.98
N ILE A 217 0.13 -3.73 4.84
CA ILE A 217 1.56 -3.41 4.78
C ILE A 217 1.86 -2.04 5.40
N VAL A 218 1.04 -1.03 5.07
CA VAL A 218 1.16 0.31 5.66
C VAL A 218 0.91 0.27 7.17
N GLY A 219 -0.19 -0.34 7.60
CA GLY A 219 -0.56 -0.43 9.02
C GLY A 219 0.51 -1.11 9.87
N LEU A 220 1.09 -2.21 9.37
CA LEU A 220 2.18 -2.93 10.06
C LEU A 220 3.43 -2.06 10.22
N HIS A 221 3.84 -1.37 9.16
CA HIS A 221 4.98 -0.44 9.24
C HIS A 221 4.74 0.67 10.27
N LEU A 222 3.54 1.26 10.27
CA LEU A 222 3.19 2.29 11.25
C LEU A 222 3.20 1.73 12.68
N THR A 223 2.73 0.49 12.87
CA THR A 223 2.75 -0.21 14.16
C THR A 223 4.17 -0.42 14.65
N GLN A 224 5.06 -0.90 13.77
CA GLN A 224 6.48 -1.13 14.10
C GLN A 224 7.20 0.17 14.45
N LEU A 225 6.98 1.24 13.67
CA LEU A 225 7.58 2.55 13.92
C LEU A 225 7.13 3.11 15.27
N LEU A 226 5.83 3.04 15.58
CA LEU A 226 5.31 3.50 16.86
C LEU A 226 5.84 2.64 18.00
N LEU A 227 5.86 1.31 17.86
CA LEU A 227 6.41 0.41 18.87
C LEU A 227 7.87 0.76 19.19
N GLN A 228 8.73 0.91 18.18
CA GLN A 228 10.12 1.29 18.38
C GLN A 228 10.22 2.61 19.15
N GLN A 229 9.46 3.62 18.75
CA GLN A 229 9.48 4.92 19.42
C GLN A 229 9.04 4.85 20.89
N LEU A 230 8.02 4.04 21.21
CA LEU A 230 7.57 3.86 22.59
C LEU A 230 8.62 3.11 23.43
N LEU A 231 9.32 2.14 22.84
CA LEU A 231 10.42 1.44 23.51
C LEU A 231 11.60 2.39 23.78
N ASP A 232 11.95 3.25 22.82
CA ASP A 232 12.99 4.27 23.00
C ASP A 232 12.64 5.21 24.18
N ILE A 233 11.37 5.64 24.28
CA ILE A 233 10.89 6.45 25.42
C ILE A 233 11.00 5.69 26.74
N ALA A 234 10.64 4.40 26.76
CA ALA A 234 10.73 3.59 27.96
C ALA A 234 12.18 3.37 28.41
N GLU A 235 13.11 3.20 27.47
CA GLU A 235 14.54 3.13 27.73
C GLU A 235 15.04 4.45 28.34
N GLU A 236 14.69 5.60 27.75
CA GLU A 236 15.06 6.92 28.26
C GLU A 236 14.53 7.18 29.68
N MET A 237 13.36 6.61 30.01
CA MET A 237 12.75 6.67 31.35
C MET A 237 13.31 5.63 32.33
N GLY A 238 14.22 4.75 31.90
CA GLY A 238 14.81 3.70 32.73
C GLY A 238 13.84 2.56 33.07
N ALA A 239 12.78 2.39 32.28
CA ALA A 239 11.75 1.37 32.49
C ALA A 239 12.06 0.04 31.79
N LEU A 240 13.06 0.02 30.90
CA LEU A 240 13.55 -1.18 30.23
C LEU A 240 14.93 -1.60 30.78
N ALA A 241 15.13 -2.91 30.93
CA ALA A 241 16.45 -3.47 31.24
C ALA A 241 17.29 -3.58 29.97
N LEU A 242 18.56 -3.22 30.05
CA LEU A 242 19.53 -3.37 28.98
C LEU A 242 20.50 -4.50 29.31
N ASP A 243 20.92 -5.25 28.31
CA ASP A 243 21.96 -6.26 28.43
C ASP A 243 23.35 -5.59 28.50
N ALA A 244 24.40 -6.41 28.65
CA ALA A 244 25.78 -5.89 28.71
C ALA A 244 26.25 -5.23 27.38
N SER A 245 25.51 -5.44 26.29
CA SER A 245 25.74 -4.89 24.96
C SER A 245 24.96 -3.59 24.72
N GLY A 246 24.03 -3.24 25.60
CA GLY A 246 23.11 -2.10 25.44
C GLY A 246 21.85 -2.44 24.63
N GLU A 247 21.53 -3.72 24.43
CA GLU A 247 20.29 -4.16 23.80
C GLU A 247 19.19 -4.38 24.85
N ILE A 248 17.94 -4.08 24.49
CA ILE A 248 16.79 -4.28 25.39
C ILE A 248 16.64 -5.77 25.71
N ILE A 249 16.67 -6.10 27.00
CA ILE A 249 16.33 -7.44 27.48
C ILE A 249 14.81 -7.57 27.42
N LEU A 250 14.33 -8.36 26.47
CA LEU A 250 12.92 -8.74 26.41
C LEU A 250 12.62 -9.72 27.55
N PRO A 251 11.69 -9.41 28.47
CA PRO A 251 11.34 -10.33 29.54
C PRO A 251 10.66 -11.57 28.94
N GLU A 252 11.21 -12.76 29.22
CA GLU A 252 10.62 -14.04 28.79
C GLU A 252 9.39 -14.41 29.65
N SER A 253 9.23 -13.78 30.82
CA SER A 253 8.10 -13.94 31.74
C SER A 253 7.86 -12.68 32.58
N ASP A 254 6.65 -12.53 33.16
CA ASP A 254 6.32 -11.43 34.09
C ASP A 254 7.25 -11.36 35.32
N GLU A 255 7.92 -12.47 35.65
CA GLU A 255 8.88 -12.59 36.75
C GLU A 255 10.27 -12.04 36.41
N ASP A 256 10.60 -11.84 35.12
CA ASP A 256 11.90 -11.35 34.65
C ASP A 256 11.98 -9.83 34.50
N ASN A 257 10.94 -9.11 34.93
CA ASN A 257 10.92 -7.66 34.85
C ASN A 257 11.95 -7.01 35.80
N PRO A 258 12.68 -5.97 35.35
CA PRO A 258 13.67 -5.30 36.19
C PRO A 258 13.02 -4.75 37.46
N THR A 259 13.65 -5.05 38.59
CA THR A 259 13.27 -4.44 39.87
C THR A 259 13.78 -3.00 39.87
N VAL A 260 12.89 -2.04 39.64
CA VAL A 260 13.21 -0.62 39.79
C VAL A 260 13.39 -0.31 41.28
N HIS A 261 14.57 0.20 41.67
CA HIS A 261 14.90 0.66 43.03
C HIS A 261 14.69 2.17 43.18
#